data_AF-A0A0R2GTR6-F1
#
_entry.id   AF-A0A0R2GTR6-F1
#
_cell.length_a   1.000
_cell.length_b   1.000
_cell.length_c   1.000
_cell.angle_alpha   90.00
_cell.angle_beta   90.00
_cell.angle_gamma   90.00
#
_symmetry.space_group_name_H-M   'P 1'
#
loop_
_entity.id
_entity.type
_entity.pdbx_description
1 polymer ?
#
loop_
_entity_poly.entity_id
_entity_poly.type
_entity_poly.pdbx_seq_one_letter_code
_entity_poly.pdbx_strand_id
1 'polypeptide(L)'
;MKKIKFNWGRWLTLLTVTLFGLLGVTNAHAASVNYQTLKYGTSQTSMADSYYVRPAQVTVSGNQYVVTMTIHTAANLGAWPVTVYSINGQAPQSVSKTQGGGGYNYAYSFTAKSLNGMISSSIHVNVPSANYNADHNISFKFDTSQLPALNGKDAKGTKNSAAATTSTGEAAGANDPQLQAKLNKLNAQAKSQSQAASRKESRLAKQTLEQNVQAQAANDRNQKLFYYVVIGGGLGLIVIIASAAYFIINAKKNLPRH
;
A
#
# COMPACT_ATOMS: atom_id res chain seq x y z
N MET A 1 -14.04 2.39 -64.89
CA MET A 1 -14.47 2.56 -63.49
C MET A 1 -13.61 1.66 -62.60
N LYS A 2 -12.64 2.24 -61.88
CA LYS A 2 -11.64 1.49 -61.07
C LYS A 2 -12.28 1.03 -59.75
N LYS A 3 -12.32 -0.28 -59.51
CA LYS A 3 -12.78 -0.87 -58.25
C LYS A 3 -11.71 -0.71 -57.17
N ILE A 4 -11.99 0.11 -56.16
CA ILE A 4 -11.14 0.31 -54.99
C ILE A 4 -11.23 -0.97 -54.14
N LYS A 5 -10.14 -1.74 -54.05
CA LYS A 5 -10.01 -2.85 -53.11
C LYS A 5 -9.68 -2.29 -51.73
N PHE A 6 -10.67 -2.25 -50.84
CA PHE A 6 -10.54 -1.77 -49.48
C PHE A 6 -9.88 -2.87 -48.62
N ASN A 7 -8.61 -2.65 -48.23
CA ASN A 7 -7.78 -3.63 -47.53
C ASN A 7 -7.97 -3.48 -46.00
N TRP A 8 -8.82 -4.30 -45.38
CA TRP A 8 -9.07 -4.29 -43.93
C TRP A 8 -7.87 -4.72 -43.07
N GLY A 9 -6.83 -5.32 -43.66
CA GLY A 9 -5.70 -5.92 -42.92
C GLY A 9 -4.60 -4.97 -42.44
N ARG A 10 -4.74 -3.63 -42.59
CA ARG A 10 -3.70 -2.66 -42.20
C ARG A 10 -4.16 -1.56 -41.23
N TRP A 11 -5.41 -1.61 -40.76
CA TRP A 11 -5.94 -0.66 -39.77
C TRP A 11 -6.12 -1.24 -38.36
N LEU A 12 -5.73 -2.51 -38.14
CA LEU A 12 -5.78 -3.15 -36.81
C LEU A 12 -4.39 -3.37 -36.16
N THR A 13 -3.33 -2.77 -36.72
CA THR A 13 -1.97 -2.79 -36.17
C THR A 13 -1.46 -1.39 -35.78
N LEU A 14 -2.36 -0.41 -35.67
CA LEU A 14 -2.10 0.95 -35.17
C LEU A 14 -3.05 1.34 -34.02
N LEU A 15 -3.43 0.37 -33.19
CA LEU A 15 -4.19 0.62 -31.95
C LEU A 15 -3.59 -0.15 -30.77
N THR A 16 -2.27 -0.30 -30.74
CA THR A 16 -1.55 -0.98 -29.65
C THR A 16 -0.45 -0.16 -28.99
N VAL A 17 -0.23 1.10 -29.38
CA VAL A 17 0.78 1.97 -28.74
C VAL A 17 0.29 3.40 -28.75
N THR A 18 -0.44 3.82 -27.70
CA THR A 18 -0.46 5.20 -27.14
C THR A 18 -1.56 5.34 -26.08
N LEU A 19 -1.36 4.74 -24.90
CA LEU A 19 -1.83 5.36 -23.64
C LEU A 19 -0.96 4.91 -22.45
N PHE A 20 0.35 4.79 -22.69
CA PHE A 20 1.36 4.68 -21.63
C PHE A 20 2.25 5.91 -21.74
N GLY A 21 1.70 7.07 -21.39
CA GLY A 21 2.38 8.34 -21.53
C GLY A 21 1.79 9.35 -20.57
N LEU A 22 2.20 9.25 -19.30
CA LEU A 22 2.38 10.32 -18.30
C LEU A 22 2.30 9.76 -16.87
N LEU A 23 3.15 8.80 -16.57
CA LEU A 23 3.71 8.69 -15.22
C LEU A 23 5.21 8.62 -15.43
N GLY A 24 5.92 9.68 -15.03
CA GLY A 24 7.36 9.69 -15.04
C GLY A 24 7.85 8.43 -14.33
N VAL A 25 8.53 7.56 -15.06
CA VAL A 25 9.35 6.52 -14.46
C VAL A 25 10.49 7.28 -13.79
N THR A 26 10.26 7.70 -12.55
CA THR A 26 11.38 7.95 -11.66
C THR A 26 12.09 6.61 -11.53
N ASN A 27 13.41 6.64 -11.57
CA ASN A 27 14.24 5.51 -11.16
C ASN A 27 13.99 5.27 -9.67
N ALA A 28 12.88 4.61 -9.35
CA ALA A 28 12.62 4.11 -8.03
C ALA A 28 13.60 2.95 -7.84
N HIS A 29 14.72 3.23 -7.19
CA HIS A 29 15.56 2.19 -6.63
C HIS A 29 14.68 1.41 -5.65
N ALA A 30 14.17 0.25 -6.09
CA ALA A 30 13.42 -0.65 -5.23
C ALA A 30 14.39 -1.14 -4.15
N ALA A 31 14.20 -0.68 -2.93
CA ALA A 31 14.89 -1.15 -1.76
C ALA A 31 14.08 -2.27 -1.11
N SER A 32 14.71 -3.06 -0.25
CA SER A 32 14.02 -4.07 0.55
C SER A 32 14.22 -3.79 2.03
N VAL A 33 13.20 -4.06 2.85
CA VAL A 33 13.25 -3.88 4.29
C VAL A 33 12.91 -5.20 4.98
N ASN A 34 13.78 -5.63 5.89
CA ASN A 34 13.48 -6.79 6.72
C ASN A 34 12.55 -6.39 7.87
N TYR A 35 11.79 -7.33 8.42
CA TYR A 35 10.85 -7.05 9.50
C TYR A 35 10.53 -8.31 10.30
N GLN A 36 9.88 -8.11 11.45
CA GLN A 36 9.32 -9.18 12.27
C GLN A 36 7.84 -8.94 12.48
N THR A 37 7.05 -10.01 12.42
CA THR A 37 5.63 -10.00 12.77
C THR A 37 5.46 -10.38 14.23
N LEU A 38 4.80 -9.52 14.99
CA LEU A 38 4.71 -9.56 16.45
C LEU A 38 3.26 -9.71 16.90
N LYS A 39 3.06 -10.31 18.07
CA LYS A 39 1.77 -10.24 18.77
C LYS A 39 1.46 -8.77 19.06
N TYR A 40 0.20 -8.41 18.89
CA TYR A 40 -0.24 -7.02 18.96
C TYR A 40 0.25 -6.28 20.20
N GLY A 41 0.94 -5.15 19.99
CA GLY A 41 1.42 -4.27 21.06
C GLY A 41 2.56 -4.85 21.90
N THR A 42 3.19 -5.95 21.48
CA THR A 42 4.30 -6.59 22.23
C THR A 42 5.54 -6.78 21.35
N SER A 43 6.65 -7.19 21.96
CA SER A 43 7.87 -7.62 21.25
C SER A 43 7.96 -9.14 21.03
N GLN A 44 6.89 -9.89 21.28
CA GLN A 44 6.88 -11.34 21.07
C GLN A 44 6.51 -11.67 19.63
N THR A 45 7.21 -12.63 19.00
CA THR A 45 6.87 -13.13 17.66
C THR A 45 5.44 -13.65 17.61
N SER A 46 4.72 -13.29 16.54
CA SER A 46 3.37 -13.80 16.26
C SER A 46 3.43 -15.16 15.57
N MET A 47 2.40 -15.99 15.76
CA MET A 47 2.20 -17.18 14.92
C MET A 47 2.07 -16.82 13.43
N ALA A 48 1.59 -15.61 13.14
CA ALA A 48 1.47 -15.10 11.78
C ALA A 48 2.83 -14.92 11.08
N ASP A 49 3.94 -14.82 11.82
CA ASP A 49 5.26 -14.50 11.26
C ASP A 49 5.71 -15.46 10.15
N SER A 50 5.36 -16.74 10.27
CA SER A 50 5.69 -17.79 9.29
C SER A 50 5.02 -17.62 7.93
N TYR A 51 3.93 -16.85 7.85
CA TYR A 51 3.17 -16.63 6.60
C TYR A 51 3.58 -15.35 5.89
N TYR A 52 4.34 -14.47 6.54
CA TYR A 52 4.77 -13.19 5.98
C TYR A 52 6.11 -13.34 5.27
N VAL A 53 6.12 -13.11 3.96
CA VAL A 53 7.32 -13.19 3.11
C VAL A 53 8.26 -12.02 3.41
N ARG A 54 9.55 -12.34 3.56
CA ARG A 54 10.61 -11.38 3.86
C ARG A 54 11.73 -11.44 2.81
N PRO A 55 12.40 -10.32 2.53
CA PRO A 55 12.08 -8.95 2.97
C PRO A 55 10.85 -8.36 2.26
N ALA A 56 10.29 -7.28 2.80
CA ALA A 56 9.28 -6.48 2.11
C ALA A 56 9.93 -5.52 1.11
N GLN A 57 9.22 -5.16 0.05
CA GLN A 57 9.71 -4.17 -0.92
C GLN A 57 9.37 -2.76 -0.47
N VAL A 58 10.26 -1.81 -0.72
CA VAL A 58 10.11 -0.40 -0.36
C VAL A 58 10.46 0.48 -1.54
N THR A 59 9.57 1.41 -1.85
CA THR A 59 9.87 2.53 -2.74
C THR A 59 9.57 3.84 -2.01
N VAL A 60 10.13 4.94 -2.53
CA VAL A 60 9.85 6.29 -2.01
C VAL A 60 8.94 7.00 -3.01
N SER A 61 7.78 7.45 -2.54
CA SER A 61 6.85 8.27 -3.32
C SER A 61 6.60 9.58 -2.58
N GLY A 62 7.11 10.68 -3.13
CA GLY A 62 7.15 11.97 -2.44
C GLY A 62 7.99 11.90 -1.17
N ASN A 63 7.37 12.17 -0.02
CA ASN A 63 8.01 12.16 1.30
C ASN A 63 7.47 11.03 2.20
N GLN A 64 7.16 9.88 1.59
CA GLN A 64 6.62 8.70 2.25
C GLN A 64 7.23 7.43 1.65
N TYR A 65 7.41 6.41 2.48
CA TYR A 65 7.65 5.05 2.05
C TYR A 65 6.35 4.45 1.52
N VAL A 66 6.46 3.67 0.45
CA VAL A 66 5.45 2.73 -0.01
C VAL A 66 6.02 1.34 0.23
N VAL A 67 5.45 0.62 1.19
CA VAL A 67 5.93 -0.70 1.61
C VAL A 67 4.97 -1.75 1.07
N THR A 68 5.48 -2.68 0.26
CA THR A 68 4.72 -3.83 -0.25
C THR A 68 5.08 -5.07 0.54
N MET A 69 4.08 -5.62 1.23
CA MET A 69 4.16 -6.87 1.99
C MET A 69 3.51 -8.00 1.20
N THR A 70 3.92 -9.24 1.46
CA THR A 70 3.30 -10.43 0.86
C THR A 70 3.05 -11.48 1.94
N ILE A 71 1.83 -12.01 1.95
CA ILE A 71 1.45 -13.19 2.72
C ILE A 71 1.44 -14.37 1.77
N HIS A 72 2.11 -15.47 2.15
CA HIS A 72 2.09 -16.73 1.43
C HIS A 72 1.43 -17.81 2.30
N THR A 73 0.49 -18.56 1.72
CA THR A 73 -0.21 -19.65 2.41
C THR A 73 -0.27 -20.89 1.54
N ALA A 74 -0.12 -22.07 2.14
CA ALA A 74 -0.25 -23.34 1.43
C ALA A 74 -1.67 -23.57 0.89
N ALA A 75 -1.79 -24.29 -0.23
CA ALA A 75 -3.06 -24.47 -0.92
C ALA A 75 -4.13 -25.22 -0.09
N ASN A 76 -3.72 -26.07 0.85
CA ASN A 76 -4.61 -26.83 1.72
C ASN A 76 -5.35 -25.98 2.77
N LEU A 77 -4.92 -24.72 2.99
CA LEU A 77 -5.59 -23.78 3.89
C LEU A 77 -6.75 -23.04 3.21
N GLY A 78 -6.97 -23.27 1.91
CA GLY A 78 -7.94 -22.54 1.10
C GLY A 78 -7.33 -21.33 0.40
N ALA A 79 -8.10 -20.75 -0.52
CA ALA A 79 -7.64 -19.65 -1.36
C ALA A 79 -7.61 -18.32 -0.57
N TRP A 80 -6.40 -17.76 -0.39
CA TRP A 80 -6.15 -16.53 0.37
C TRP A 80 -6.90 -16.47 1.71
N PRO A 81 -6.57 -17.37 2.66
CA PRO A 81 -7.29 -17.51 3.92
C PRO A 81 -7.08 -16.33 4.86
N VAL A 82 -6.15 -15.43 4.55
CA VAL A 82 -5.91 -14.18 5.30
C VAL A 82 -6.40 -12.99 4.49
N THR A 83 -7.14 -12.11 5.13
CA THR A 83 -7.53 -10.80 4.59
C THR A 83 -7.03 -9.68 5.49
N VAL A 84 -6.33 -8.71 4.92
CA VAL A 84 -5.91 -7.51 5.65
C VAL A 84 -7.00 -6.46 5.56
N TYR A 85 -7.53 -6.02 6.71
CA TYR A 85 -8.52 -4.95 6.77
C TYR A 85 -7.87 -3.58 6.94
N SER A 86 -6.84 -3.51 7.78
CA SER A 86 -6.07 -2.29 7.96
C SER A 86 -4.60 -2.57 8.22
N ILE A 87 -3.77 -1.61 7.86
CA ILE A 87 -2.33 -1.60 8.09
C ILE A 87 -1.94 -0.14 8.30
N ASN A 88 -1.22 0.19 9.37
CA ASN A 88 -0.84 1.58 9.70
C ASN A 88 -2.05 2.56 9.74
N GLY A 89 -3.21 2.10 10.24
CA GLY A 89 -4.43 2.90 10.31
C GLY A 89 -5.10 3.23 8.96
N GLN A 90 -4.64 2.61 7.88
CA GLN A 90 -5.18 2.77 6.52
C GLN A 90 -5.63 1.44 5.94
N ALA A 91 -6.49 1.50 4.93
CA ALA A 91 -6.85 0.33 4.14
C ALA A 91 -5.64 -0.13 3.29
N PRO A 92 -5.49 -1.44 3.03
CA PRO A 92 -4.43 -1.92 2.14
C PRO A 92 -4.59 -1.36 0.74
N GLN A 93 -3.48 -0.96 0.12
CA GLN A 93 -3.39 -0.42 -1.23
C GLN A 93 -2.81 -1.45 -2.18
N SER A 94 -3.01 -1.26 -3.48
CA SER A 94 -2.41 -2.11 -4.53
C SER A 94 -2.51 -3.61 -4.26
N VAL A 95 -3.68 -4.05 -3.77
CA VAL A 95 -3.91 -5.46 -3.40
C VAL A 95 -3.85 -6.33 -4.65
N SER A 96 -3.06 -7.40 -4.56
CA SER A 96 -2.93 -8.43 -5.59
C SER A 96 -2.99 -9.82 -4.97
N LYS A 97 -3.74 -10.70 -5.62
CA LYS A 97 -3.96 -12.09 -5.21
C LYS A 97 -3.55 -12.99 -6.36
N THR A 98 -2.53 -13.82 -6.15
CA THR A 98 -2.03 -14.75 -7.16
C THR A 98 -1.87 -16.15 -6.59
N GLN A 99 -1.93 -17.15 -7.46
CA GLN A 99 -1.62 -18.54 -7.13
C GLN A 99 -0.26 -18.88 -7.73
N GLY A 100 0.61 -19.53 -6.94
CA GLY A 100 1.95 -19.89 -7.38
C GLY A 100 2.73 -20.61 -6.29
N GLY A 101 3.71 -21.44 -6.69
CA GLY A 101 4.59 -22.15 -5.75
C GLY A 101 3.87 -23.14 -4.81
N GLY A 102 2.76 -23.73 -5.25
CA GLY A 102 1.98 -24.67 -4.41
C GLY A 102 1.07 -24.00 -3.37
N GLY A 103 0.90 -22.68 -3.46
CA GLY A 103 0.08 -21.91 -2.53
C GLY A 103 -0.53 -20.66 -3.15
N TYR A 104 -0.95 -19.76 -2.27
CA TYR A 104 -1.60 -18.50 -2.58
C TYR A 104 -0.77 -17.34 -2.02
N ASN A 105 -0.52 -16.33 -2.85
CA ASN A 105 0.13 -15.09 -2.46
C ASN A 105 -0.91 -13.98 -2.40
N TYR A 106 -0.94 -13.27 -1.28
CA TYR A 106 -1.64 -12.00 -1.10
C TYR A 106 -0.58 -10.92 -0.91
N ALA A 107 -0.38 -10.06 -1.92
CA ALA A 107 0.43 -8.86 -1.82
C ALA A 107 -0.42 -7.61 -1.59
N TYR A 108 0.06 -6.69 -0.75
CA TYR A 108 -0.54 -5.37 -0.54
C TYR A 108 0.50 -4.34 -0.14
N SER A 109 0.17 -3.07 -0.38
CA SER A 109 0.98 -1.93 -0.02
C SER A 109 0.34 -1.08 1.07
N PHE A 110 1.17 -0.33 1.80
CA PHE A 110 0.75 0.78 2.65
C PHE A 110 1.78 1.89 2.61
N THR A 111 1.38 3.10 2.98
CA THR A 111 2.30 4.24 3.07
C THR A 111 2.71 4.54 4.51
N ALA A 112 3.94 5.00 4.71
CA ALA A 112 4.39 5.45 6.02
C ALA A 112 5.41 6.59 5.90
N LYS A 113 5.34 7.57 6.79
CA LYS A 113 6.39 8.61 6.91
C LYS A 113 7.61 8.13 7.71
N SER A 114 7.44 7.08 8.51
CA SER A 114 8.47 6.48 9.33
C SER A 114 8.12 5.02 9.57
N LEU A 115 9.14 4.17 9.61
CA LEU A 115 9.04 2.75 9.95
C LEU A 115 9.77 2.40 11.27
N ASN A 116 10.23 3.41 12.02
CA ASN A 116 10.99 3.22 13.27
C ASN A 116 10.12 2.71 14.45
N GLY A 117 8.79 2.77 14.32
CA GLY A 117 7.84 2.31 15.33
C GLY A 117 7.16 1.00 14.94
N MET A 118 6.37 0.44 15.86
CA MET A 118 5.48 -0.67 15.54
C MET A 118 4.37 -0.20 14.60
N ILE A 119 4.19 -0.92 13.50
CA ILE A 119 3.07 -0.72 12.58
C ILE A 119 2.01 -1.76 12.88
N SER A 120 0.82 -1.34 13.30
CA SER A 120 -0.28 -2.24 13.61
C SER A 120 -1.08 -2.60 12.35
N SER A 121 -1.63 -3.81 12.34
CA SER A 121 -2.52 -4.30 11.30
C SER A 121 -3.67 -5.10 11.90
N SER A 122 -4.85 -4.95 11.32
CA SER A 122 -6.01 -5.80 11.60
C SER A 122 -6.23 -6.74 10.42
N ILE A 123 -6.32 -8.03 10.72
CA ILE A 123 -6.49 -9.10 9.73
C ILE A 123 -7.66 -10.01 10.11
N HIS A 124 -8.27 -10.60 9.10
CA HIS A 124 -9.24 -11.68 9.24
C HIS A 124 -8.62 -12.97 8.70
N VAL A 125 -8.79 -14.05 9.43
CA VAL A 125 -8.31 -15.37 9.02
C VAL A 125 -9.50 -16.32 8.93
N ASN A 126 -9.70 -16.90 7.76
CA ASN A 126 -10.73 -17.90 7.48
C ASN A 126 -10.09 -19.13 6.83
N VAL A 127 -10.02 -20.22 7.58
CA VAL A 127 -9.55 -21.54 7.13
C VAL A 127 -10.70 -22.53 7.31
N PRO A 128 -11.56 -22.71 6.28
CA PRO A 128 -12.75 -23.55 6.40
C PRO A 128 -12.43 -25.01 6.75
N SER A 129 -11.33 -25.55 6.24
CA SER A 129 -10.89 -26.94 6.50
C SER A 129 -10.54 -27.20 7.96
N ALA A 130 -10.22 -26.15 8.72
CA ALA A 130 -9.93 -26.22 10.15
C ALA A 130 -11.08 -25.65 11.01
N ASN A 131 -12.20 -25.29 10.40
CA ASN A 131 -13.32 -24.59 11.04
C ASN A 131 -12.87 -23.36 11.85
N TYR A 132 -11.89 -22.63 11.31
CA TYR A 132 -11.27 -21.48 11.96
C TYR A 132 -11.64 -20.19 11.24
N ASN A 133 -12.25 -19.26 11.96
CA ASN A 133 -12.69 -17.97 11.45
C ASN A 133 -12.57 -16.92 12.58
N ALA A 134 -11.61 -15.99 12.47
CA ALA A 134 -11.34 -15.02 13.53
C ALA A 134 -10.63 -13.76 13.02
N ASP A 135 -10.91 -12.64 13.68
CA ASP A 135 -10.16 -11.39 13.53
C ASP A 135 -8.99 -11.32 14.51
N HIS A 136 -7.86 -10.81 14.04
CA HIS A 136 -6.65 -10.62 14.83
C HIS A 136 -6.06 -9.24 14.59
N ASN A 137 -5.48 -8.69 15.65
CA ASN A 137 -4.53 -7.59 15.50
C ASN A 137 -3.12 -8.16 15.61
N ILE A 138 -2.21 -7.60 14.82
CA ILE A 138 -0.78 -7.90 14.83
C ILE A 138 0.02 -6.60 14.73
N SER A 139 1.31 -6.67 15.04
CA SER A 139 2.23 -5.55 14.90
C SER A 139 3.44 -5.95 14.07
N PHE A 140 4.02 -5.03 13.32
CA PHE A 140 5.25 -5.22 12.57
C PHE A 140 6.35 -4.31 13.11
N LYS A 141 7.55 -4.86 13.24
CA LYS A 141 8.76 -4.09 13.54
C LYS A 141 9.71 -4.20 12.35
N PHE A 142 10.00 -3.09 11.71
CA PHE A 142 10.89 -3.03 10.55
C PHE A 142 12.33 -2.78 10.98
N ASP A 143 13.29 -3.39 10.29
CA ASP A 143 14.70 -3.05 10.37
C ASP A 143 14.98 -1.85 9.46
N THR A 144 15.11 -0.68 10.07
CA THR A 144 15.24 0.58 9.33
C THR A 144 16.67 0.94 8.96
N SER A 145 17.65 0.07 9.24
CA SER A 145 19.08 0.34 9.04
C SER A 145 19.48 0.59 7.59
N GLN A 146 18.73 0.03 6.63
CA GLN A 146 19.02 0.10 5.19
C GLN A 146 17.89 0.79 4.39
N LEU A 147 17.09 1.65 5.02
CA LEU A 147 16.00 2.34 4.32
C LEU A 147 16.54 3.46 3.41
N PRO A 148 15.95 3.64 2.21
CA PRO A 148 16.26 4.78 1.37
C PRO A 148 15.88 6.09 2.08
N ALA A 149 16.67 7.14 1.90
CA ALA A 149 16.34 8.45 2.45
C ALA A 149 15.02 8.96 1.85
N LEU A 150 14.14 9.48 2.70
CA LEU A 150 13.01 10.29 2.22
C LEU A 150 13.55 11.65 1.80
N ASN A 151 13.09 12.15 0.65
CA ASN A 151 13.48 13.45 0.11
C ASN A 151 12.84 14.59 0.93
N GLY A 152 13.33 14.80 2.15
CA GLY A 152 12.92 15.88 3.04
C GLY A 152 14.01 16.95 3.10
N LYS A 153 13.70 18.18 2.68
CA LYS A 153 14.45 19.35 3.15
C LYS A 153 14.42 19.36 4.67
N ASP A 154 15.60 19.36 5.27
CA ASP A 154 15.81 19.32 6.71
C ASP A 154 14.96 20.34 7.46
N ALA A 155 14.09 19.86 8.35
CA ALA A 155 13.71 20.64 9.52
C ALA A 155 14.71 20.29 10.62
N LYS A 156 15.86 20.99 10.59
CA LYS A 156 16.90 20.99 11.61
C LYS A 156 16.26 21.05 13.00
N GLY A 157 16.43 19.97 13.76
CA GLY A 157 16.10 19.95 15.18
C GLY A 157 16.94 20.97 15.92
N THR A 158 16.29 21.88 16.64
CA THR A 158 16.94 22.68 17.66
C THR A 158 16.82 21.91 18.98
N LYS A 159 17.87 21.14 19.31
CA LYS A 159 18.16 20.83 20.72
C LYS A 159 18.37 22.16 21.43
N ASN A 160 17.62 22.42 22.49
CA ASN A 160 18.10 23.27 23.56
C ASN A 160 17.86 22.55 24.88
N SER A 161 18.95 22.01 25.43
CA SER A 161 19.07 21.62 26.82
C SER A 161 19.50 22.84 27.60
N ALA A 162 18.73 23.23 28.62
CA ALA A 162 19.13 24.09 29.73
C ALA A 162 18.11 23.81 30.85
N ALA A 163 18.39 22.84 31.72
CA ALA A 163 19.00 23.07 33.03
C ALA A 163 18.04 23.82 33.97
N ALA A 164 17.31 23.06 34.77
CA ALA A 164 16.52 23.56 35.89
C ALA A 164 17.28 23.29 37.19
N THR A 165 17.67 24.34 37.91
CA THR A 165 18.02 24.31 39.34
C THR A 165 17.73 25.70 39.92
N THR A 166 16.79 25.72 40.87
CA THR A 166 16.61 26.54 42.10
C THR A 166 17.37 27.88 42.20
N SER A 167 16.81 29.02 42.63
CA SER A 167 16.01 29.27 43.85
C SER A 167 15.43 30.70 43.91
N THR A 168 14.28 30.81 44.60
CA THR A 168 13.68 31.90 45.42
C THR A 168 14.14 33.36 45.27
N GLY A 169 13.17 34.28 45.10
CA GLY A 169 13.33 35.71 45.40
C GLY A 169 12.16 36.59 44.93
N GLU A 170 11.38 37.06 45.90
CA GLU A 170 10.51 38.25 45.95
C GLU A 170 9.84 38.88 44.71
N ALA A 171 8.56 39.17 44.89
CA ALA A 171 7.70 39.94 44.00
C ALA A 171 8.12 41.41 43.82
N ALA A 172 8.17 41.90 42.58
CA ALA A 172 7.86 43.29 42.22
C ALA A 172 7.78 43.47 40.67
N GLY A 173 6.72 44.12 40.18
CA GLY A 173 6.71 44.74 38.84
C GLY A 173 5.60 44.31 37.87
N ALA A 174 4.32 44.44 38.24
CA ALA A 174 3.18 44.15 37.36
C ALA A 174 2.90 45.21 36.26
N ASN A 175 3.79 46.18 36.00
CA ASN A 175 3.52 47.30 35.09
C ASN A 175 4.71 47.67 34.18
N ASP A 176 5.36 46.68 33.54
CA ASP A 176 6.21 46.96 32.38
C ASP A 176 5.41 46.75 31.07
N PRO A 177 5.04 47.84 30.36
CA PRO A 177 4.28 47.76 29.11
C PRO A 177 4.99 46.94 28.02
N GLN A 178 6.32 46.88 28.02
CA GLN A 178 7.08 46.09 27.05
C GLN A 178 6.98 44.60 27.33
N LEU A 179 6.89 44.18 28.60
CA LEU A 179 6.73 42.78 28.97
C LEU A 179 5.34 42.25 28.61
N GLN A 180 4.29 43.03 28.89
CA GLN A 180 2.91 42.68 28.51
C GLN A 180 2.74 42.64 26.99
N ALA A 181 3.33 43.58 26.24
CA ALA A 181 3.30 43.55 24.78
C ALA A 181 4.01 42.31 24.20
N LYS A 182 5.12 41.88 24.81
CA LYS A 182 5.88 40.69 24.40
C LYS A 182 5.11 39.40 24.70
N LEU A 183 4.48 39.29 25.87
CA LEU A 183 3.62 38.16 26.25
C LEU A 183 2.39 38.04 25.34
N ASN A 184 1.75 39.16 25.00
CA ASN A 184 0.60 39.17 24.10
C ASN A 184 0.99 38.74 22.67
N LYS A 185 2.14 39.18 22.16
CA LYS A 185 2.67 38.71 20.86
C LYS A 185 2.98 37.21 20.87
N LEU A 186 3.62 36.69 21.92
CA LEU A 186 3.91 35.27 22.07
C LEU A 186 2.63 34.42 22.12
N ASN A 187 1.62 34.88 22.86
CA ASN A 187 0.34 34.18 22.97
C ASN A 187 -0.44 34.22 21.64
N ALA A 188 -0.43 35.34 20.92
CA ALA A 188 -1.01 35.44 19.58
C ALA A 188 -0.31 34.49 18.59
N GLN A 189 1.03 34.43 18.61
CA GLN A 189 1.80 33.51 17.77
C GLN A 189 1.52 32.05 18.11
N ALA A 190 1.44 31.70 19.39
CA ALA A 190 1.09 30.34 19.84
C ALA A 190 -0.32 29.94 19.39
N LYS A 191 -1.31 30.85 19.46
CA LYS A 191 -2.68 30.63 18.96
C LYS A 191 -2.73 30.47 17.44
N SER A 192 -1.99 31.27 16.67
CA SER A 192 -1.93 31.11 15.22
C SER A 192 -1.25 29.81 14.81
N GLN A 193 -0.20 29.40 15.52
CA GLN A 193 0.49 28.12 15.29
C GLN A 193 -0.40 26.92 15.64
N SER A 194 -1.13 26.96 16.76
CA SER A 194 -2.05 25.87 17.14
C SER A 194 -3.23 25.74 16.17
N GLN A 195 -3.77 26.86 15.68
CA GLN A 195 -4.81 26.86 14.63
C GLN A 195 -4.30 26.37 13.28
N ALA A 196 -3.07 26.72 12.90
CA ALA A 196 -2.45 26.22 11.67
C ALA A 196 -2.17 24.71 11.76
N ALA A 197 -1.72 24.22 12.92
CA ALA A 197 -1.52 22.80 13.19
C ALA A 197 -2.84 22.02 13.09
N SER A 198 -3.91 22.48 13.77
CA SER A 198 -5.20 21.79 13.75
C SER A 198 -5.86 21.77 12.37
N ARG A 199 -5.73 22.85 11.57
CA ARG A 199 -6.17 22.87 10.16
C ARG A 199 -5.38 21.90 9.29
N LYS A 200 -4.06 21.81 9.49
CA LYS A 200 -3.20 20.87 8.77
C LYS A 200 -3.53 19.42 9.13
N GLU A 201 -3.78 19.16 10.40
CA GLU A 201 -4.23 17.84 10.91
C GLU A 201 -5.59 17.45 10.33
N SER A 202 -6.58 18.34 10.36
CA SER A 202 -7.91 18.07 9.79
C SER A 202 -7.85 17.80 8.28
N ARG A 203 -7.04 18.56 7.53
CA ARG A 203 -6.86 18.33 6.09
C ARG A 203 -6.16 17.00 5.82
N LEU A 204 -5.14 16.65 6.61
CA LEU A 204 -4.46 15.36 6.49
C LEU A 204 -5.40 14.20 6.81
N ALA A 205 -6.21 14.33 7.87
CA ALA A 205 -7.19 13.32 8.25
C ALA A 205 -8.24 13.11 7.15
N LYS A 206 -8.74 14.20 6.53
CA LYS A 206 -9.64 14.12 5.37
C LYS A 206 -8.97 13.42 4.17
N GLN A 207 -7.72 13.80 3.84
CA GLN A 207 -6.98 13.15 2.76
C GLN A 207 -6.75 11.66 3.01
N THR A 208 -6.38 11.27 4.24
CA THR A 208 -6.23 9.86 4.63
C THR A 208 -7.55 9.11 4.52
N LEU A 209 -8.66 9.71 4.96
CA LEU A 209 -9.99 9.11 4.84
C LEU A 209 -10.38 8.90 3.38
N GLU A 210 -10.23 9.92 2.53
CA GLU A 210 -10.51 9.82 1.10
C GLU A 210 -9.63 8.75 0.42
N GLN A 211 -8.34 8.71 0.75
CA GLN A 211 -7.42 7.69 0.24
C GLN A 211 -7.83 6.28 0.70
N ASN A 212 -8.26 6.12 1.95
CA ASN A 212 -8.76 4.84 2.47
C ASN A 212 -10.03 4.38 1.76
N VAL A 213 -10.99 5.29 1.55
CA VAL A 213 -12.24 4.99 0.82
C VAL A 213 -11.94 4.59 -0.61
N GLN A 214 -11.04 5.29 -1.30
CA GLN A 214 -10.61 4.93 -2.66
C GLN A 214 -9.90 3.57 -2.70
N ALA A 215 -8.99 3.30 -1.75
CA ALA A 215 -8.28 2.04 -1.66
C ALA A 215 -9.23 0.86 -1.39
N GLN A 216 -10.21 1.03 -0.50
CA GLN A 216 -11.25 0.03 -0.24
C GLN A 216 -12.09 -0.21 -1.49
N ALA A 217 -12.58 0.84 -2.14
CA ALA A 217 -13.37 0.71 -3.38
C ALA A 217 -12.56 0.04 -4.51
N ALA A 218 -11.27 0.34 -4.63
CA ALA A 218 -10.39 -0.31 -5.60
C ALA A 218 -10.14 -1.78 -5.26
N ASN A 219 -9.94 -2.11 -3.97
CA ASN A 219 -9.82 -3.49 -3.53
C ASN A 219 -11.11 -4.27 -3.81
N ASP A 220 -12.29 -3.72 -3.48
CA ASP A 220 -13.58 -4.37 -3.75
C ASP A 220 -13.80 -4.61 -5.24
N ARG A 221 -13.44 -3.65 -6.09
CA ARG A 221 -13.48 -3.83 -7.56
C ARG A 221 -12.52 -4.92 -8.01
N ASN A 222 -11.28 -4.91 -7.51
CA ASN A 222 -10.27 -5.90 -7.87
C ASN A 222 -10.66 -7.30 -7.39
N GLN A 223 -11.22 -7.45 -6.18
CA GLN A 223 -11.75 -8.73 -5.68
C GLN A 223 -12.89 -9.24 -6.57
N LYS A 224 -13.84 -8.38 -6.96
CA LYS A 224 -14.95 -8.77 -7.85
C LYS A 224 -14.43 -9.20 -9.22
N LEU A 225 -13.57 -8.41 -9.86
CA LEU A 225 -12.98 -8.76 -11.15
C LEU A 225 -12.17 -10.06 -11.07
N PHE A 226 -11.39 -10.24 -9.99
CA PHE A 226 -10.63 -11.45 -9.76
C PHE A 226 -11.53 -12.68 -9.56
N TYR A 227 -12.60 -12.57 -8.77
CA TYR A 227 -13.62 -13.63 -8.62
C TYR A 227 -14.22 -14.03 -9.98
N TYR A 228 -14.53 -13.07 -10.85
CA TYR A 228 -15.00 -13.34 -12.21
C TYR A 228 -13.93 -13.97 -13.12
N VAL A 229 -12.65 -13.65 -12.98
CA VAL A 229 -11.58 -14.29 -13.75
C VAL A 229 -11.31 -15.72 -13.25
N VAL A 230 -11.35 -15.98 -11.95
CA VAL A 230 -11.13 -17.32 -11.40
C VAL A 230 -12.31 -18.25 -11.68
N ILE A 231 -13.55 -17.77 -11.59
CA ILE A 231 -14.76 -18.59 -11.79
C ILE A 231 -15.23 -18.57 -13.25
N GLY A 232 -15.12 -17.43 -13.95
CA GLY A 232 -15.51 -17.28 -15.35
C GLY A 232 -14.38 -17.56 -16.36
N GLY A 233 -13.11 -17.33 -15.99
CA GLY A 233 -11.95 -17.61 -16.85
C GLY A 233 -11.69 -19.09 -17.09
N GLY A 234 -12.20 -19.98 -16.22
CA GLY A 234 -12.26 -21.41 -16.47
C GLY A 234 -13.10 -21.76 -17.71
N LEU A 235 -14.21 -21.05 -17.96
CA LEU A 235 -15.05 -21.27 -19.15
C LEU A 235 -14.49 -20.55 -20.40
N GLY A 236 -13.95 -19.34 -20.23
CA GLY A 236 -13.39 -18.56 -21.34
C GLY A 236 -12.14 -19.18 -21.99
N LEU A 237 -11.21 -19.70 -21.18
CA LEU A 237 -10.02 -20.40 -21.70
C LEU A 237 -10.38 -21.72 -22.40
N ILE A 238 -11.38 -22.46 -21.92
CA ILE A 238 -11.86 -23.70 -22.57
C ILE A 238 -12.44 -23.40 -23.96
N VAL A 239 -13.21 -22.32 -24.12
CA VAL A 239 -13.78 -21.94 -25.43
C VAL A 239 -12.71 -21.49 -26.43
N ILE A 240 -11.66 -20.78 -25.98
CA ILE A 240 -10.54 -20.36 -26.83
C ILE A 240 -9.67 -21.56 -27.23
N ILE A 241 -9.41 -22.49 -26.32
CA ILE A 241 -8.64 -23.71 -26.62
C ILE A 241 -9.44 -24.65 -27.54
N ALA A 242 -10.76 -24.80 -27.31
CA ALA A 242 -11.62 -25.63 -28.16
C ALA A 242 -11.76 -25.07 -29.59
N SER A 243 -11.84 -23.75 -29.74
CA SER A 243 -11.88 -23.10 -31.07
C SER A 243 -10.53 -23.18 -31.80
N ALA A 244 -9.40 -23.04 -31.10
CA ALA A 244 -8.07 -23.25 -31.68
C ALA A 244 -7.86 -24.71 -32.13
N ALA A 245 -8.26 -25.69 -31.31
CA ALA A 245 -8.17 -27.10 -31.67
C ALA A 245 -9.07 -27.46 -32.87
N TYR A 246 -10.31 -26.96 -32.92
CA TYR A 246 -11.22 -27.16 -34.05
C TYR A 246 -10.63 -26.60 -35.36
N PHE A 247 -10.01 -25.41 -35.31
CA PHE A 247 -9.43 -24.77 -36.49
C PHE A 247 -8.20 -25.52 -37.02
N ILE A 248 -7.33 -26.03 -36.14
CA ILE A 248 -6.15 -26.81 -36.52
C ILE A 248 -6.54 -28.16 -37.13
N ILE A 249 -7.54 -28.85 -36.56
CA ILE A 249 -8.02 -30.14 -37.08
C ILE A 249 -8.69 -29.96 -38.45
N ASN A 250 -9.47 -28.89 -38.63
CA ASN A 250 -10.14 -28.60 -39.90
C ASN A 250 -9.15 -28.17 -41.00
N ALA A 251 -8.09 -27.41 -40.65
CA ALA A 251 -7.04 -27.04 -41.59
C ALA A 251 -6.24 -28.26 -42.11
N LYS A 252 -6.06 -29.30 -41.28
CA LYS A 252 -5.35 -30.53 -41.68
C LYS A 252 -6.14 -31.44 -42.63
N LYS A 253 -7.48 -31.35 -42.62
CA LYS A 253 -8.35 -32.10 -43.53
C LYS A 253 -8.43 -31.50 -44.94
N ASN A 254 -8.08 -30.22 -45.10
CA ASN A 254 -8.23 -29.48 -46.36
C ASN A 254 -6.92 -29.18 -47.09
N LEU A 255 -5.81 -29.86 -46.75
CA LEU A 255 -4.58 -29.76 -47.52
C LEU A 255 -4.67 -30.68 -48.76
N PRO A 256 -4.46 -30.16 -49.99
CA PRO A 256 -4.43 -30.99 -51.19
C PRO A 256 -3.25 -31.96 -51.10
N ARG A 257 -3.52 -33.26 -51.28
CA ARG A 257 -2.48 -34.26 -51.50
C ARG A 257 -1.90 -34.02 -52.88
N HIS A 258 -0.67 -33.53 -52.93
CA HIS A 258 0.18 -33.65 -54.10
C HIS A 258 0.89 -35.00 -54.07
#